data_AF-A0A1I8CIC3-F1
#
_entry.id   AF-A0A1I8CIC3-F1
#
_cell.length_a   1.000
_cell.length_b   1.000
_cell.length_c   1.000
_cell.angle_alpha   90.00
_cell.angle_beta   90.00
_cell.angle_gamma   90.00
#
_symmetry.space_group_name_H-M   'P 1'
#
loop_
_entity.id
_entity.type
_entity.pdbx_description
1 polymer ?
#
loop_
_entity_poly.entity_id
_entity_poly.type
_entity_poly.pdbx_seq_one_letter_code
_entity_poly.pdbx_strand_id
1 'polypeptide(L)'
;MYPKKVVTFQYRGVWRHIILDRGGPARLQQFAYDGTFRCRFNSFPEFHRRLLINCGRHIREPSDVLCHKSLYYVTDYKAHNICVFDTQANLIRKFGNTSITPYPVGLSVTPNDIILVGDSHGNRYHISGFNSEGKLVTEHECPDVKVT
;
A
#
# COMPACT_ATOMS: atom_id res chain seq x y z
N MET A 1 -0.43 18.31 3.69
CA MET A 1 -1.04 17.19 2.95
C MET A 1 -0.53 17.26 1.54
N TYR A 2 -0.06 16.13 1.01
CA TYR A 2 0.25 15.99 -0.41
C TYR A 2 0.01 14.53 -0.77
N PRO A 3 -0.74 14.25 -1.87
CA PRO A 3 -1.00 12.89 -2.29
C PRO A 3 0.33 12.22 -2.69
N LYS A 4 0.67 11.13 -2.01
CA LYS A 4 1.82 10.26 -2.30
C LYS A 4 1.56 9.43 -3.55
N LYS A 5 0.35 8.88 -3.68
CA LYS A 5 -0.10 8.12 -4.86
C LYS A 5 -1.62 8.15 -4.96
N VAL A 6 -2.12 8.04 -6.19
CA VAL A 6 -3.53 7.79 -6.50
C VAL A 6 -3.61 6.46 -7.26
N VAL A 7 -4.54 5.59 -6.87
CA VAL A 7 -4.83 4.31 -7.54
C VAL A 7 -6.28 4.27 -7.95
N THR A 8 -6.53 4.10 -9.24
CA THR A 8 -7.86 3.93 -9.82
C THR A 8 -8.14 2.45 -10.00
N PHE A 9 -9.33 1.99 -9.59
CA PHE A 9 -9.74 0.59 -9.72
C PHE A 9 -11.26 0.47 -9.82
N GLN A 10 -11.74 -0.67 -10.28
CA GLN A 10 -13.17 -0.96 -10.39
C GLN A 10 -13.57 -1.99 -9.32
N TYR A 11 -14.70 -1.77 -8.65
CA TYR A 11 -15.28 -2.71 -7.68
C TYR A 11 -16.78 -2.86 -7.92
N ARG A 12 -17.23 -4.10 -8.22
CA ARG A 12 -18.61 -4.42 -8.62
C ARG A 12 -19.12 -3.53 -9.76
N GLY A 13 -18.33 -3.37 -10.82
CA GLY A 13 -18.64 -2.52 -11.97
C GLY A 13 -18.43 -1.01 -11.74
N VAL A 14 -18.27 -0.54 -10.50
CA VAL A 14 -18.16 0.89 -10.17
C VAL A 14 -16.70 1.32 -10.01
N TRP A 15 -16.29 2.33 -10.75
CA TRP A 15 -14.96 2.95 -10.65
C TRP A 15 -14.77 3.75 -9.35
N ARG A 16 -13.58 3.66 -8.77
CA ARG A 16 -13.17 4.30 -7.52
C ARG A 16 -11.70 4.72 -7.58
N HIS A 17 -11.35 5.73 -6.78
CA HIS A 17 -9.96 6.09 -6.52
C HIS A 17 -9.61 5.85 -5.06
N ILE A 18 -8.37 5.46 -4.80
CA ILE A 18 -7.73 5.49 -3.48
C ILE A 18 -6.57 6.49 -3.56
N ILE A 19 -6.53 7.43 -2.62
CA ILE A 19 -5.46 8.40 -2.45
C ILE A 19 -4.71 8.09 -1.15
N LEU A 20 -3.40 7.90 -1.25
CA LEU A 20 -2.49 7.91 -0.11
C LEU A 20 -2.01 9.35 0.13
N ASP A 21 -2.10 9.85 1.37
CA ASP A 21 -1.70 11.20 1.74
C ASP A 21 -0.79 11.21 2.97
N ARG A 22 0.31 11.97 2.86
CA ARG A 22 1.21 12.28 3.98
C ARG A 22 0.64 13.44 4.80
N GLY A 23 -0.40 13.16 5.58
CA GLY A 23 -0.81 13.94 6.73
C GLY A 23 -0.29 13.33 8.04
N GLY A 24 -0.35 14.08 9.14
CA GLY A 24 -0.29 13.51 10.49
C GLY A 24 -1.72 13.26 11.02
N PRO A 25 -2.07 12.07 11.53
CA PRO A 25 -1.49 10.77 11.18
C PRO A 25 -1.71 10.45 9.69
N ALA A 26 -1.02 9.44 9.16
CA ALA A 26 -1.09 9.06 7.76
C ALA A 26 -2.50 8.58 7.35
N ARG A 27 -2.93 8.95 6.14
CA ARG A 27 -4.33 8.83 5.71
C ARG A 27 -4.41 8.12 4.36
N LEU A 28 -5.16 7.03 4.34
CA LEU A 28 -5.67 6.45 3.10
C LEU A 28 -7.09 7.04 2.91
N GLN A 29 -7.45 7.45 1.70
CA GLN A 29 -8.73 8.11 1.43
C GLN A 29 -9.35 7.54 0.15
N GLN A 30 -10.59 7.06 0.20
CA GLN A 30 -11.31 6.58 -0.98
C GLN A 30 -12.20 7.69 -1.54
N PHE A 31 -12.27 7.77 -2.87
CA PHE A 31 -13.13 8.67 -3.64
C PHE A 31 -13.89 7.85 -4.69
N ALA A 32 -15.05 8.34 -5.13
CA ALA A 32 -15.70 7.88 -6.36
C ALA A 32 -14.97 8.45 -7.59
N TYR A 33 -15.26 7.89 -8.77
CA TYR A 33 -14.67 8.30 -10.04
C TYR A 33 -14.97 9.76 -10.43
N ASP A 34 -16.10 10.30 -9.98
CA ASP A 34 -16.50 11.71 -10.12
C ASP A 34 -15.73 12.66 -9.18
N GLY A 35 -14.74 12.16 -8.42
CA GLY A 35 -14.01 12.93 -7.42
C GLY A 35 -14.72 13.09 -6.08
N THR A 36 -15.91 12.51 -5.89
CA THR A 36 -16.65 12.59 -4.61
C THR A 36 -15.91 11.80 -3.54
N PHE A 37 -15.41 12.49 -2.52
CA PHE A 37 -14.83 11.86 -1.33
C PHE A 37 -15.81 10.83 -0.74
N ARG A 38 -15.35 9.60 -0.47
CA ARG A 38 -16.17 8.47 0.02
C ARG A 38 -15.83 8.00 1.42
N CYS A 39 -14.56 7.92 1.82
CA CYS A 39 -14.18 7.68 3.22
C CYS A 39 -12.71 8.02 3.44
N ARG A 40 -12.37 8.31 4.70
CA ARG A 40 -10.99 8.41 5.18
C ARG A 40 -10.76 7.28 6.17
N PHE A 41 -9.71 6.53 5.92
CA PHE A 41 -9.16 5.60 6.88
C PHE A 41 -8.25 6.42 7.80
N ASN A 42 -8.61 6.50 9.10
CA ASN A 42 -7.94 7.21 10.22
C ASN A 42 -8.35 8.68 10.54
N SER A 43 -9.56 8.89 11.08
CA SER A 43 -9.83 9.91 12.13
C SER A 43 -11.27 9.86 12.65
N PHE A 44 -11.46 9.81 13.97
CA PHE A 44 -12.65 10.35 14.67
C PHE A 44 -12.33 11.79 15.12
N PRO A 45 -13.29 12.65 15.50
CA PRO A 45 -14.77 12.58 15.35
C PRO A 45 -15.22 13.36 14.09
N GLU A 46 -16.51 13.58 13.76
CA GLU A 46 -17.78 13.01 14.22
C GLU A 46 -18.81 13.00 13.05
N PHE A 47 -20.08 12.63 13.30
CA PHE A 47 -21.28 12.90 12.48
C PHE A 47 -21.06 12.80 10.96
N HIS A 48 -20.92 11.57 10.47
CA HIS A 48 -21.80 11.00 9.43
C HIS A 48 -21.48 9.50 9.27
N ARG A 49 -22.51 8.65 9.17
CA ARG A 49 -22.35 7.20 8.96
C ARG A 49 -21.66 6.92 7.63
N ARG A 50 -20.34 6.71 7.69
CA ARG A 50 -19.48 6.50 6.53
C ARG A 50 -18.39 5.53 6.99
N LEU A 51 -18.24 4.38 6.32
CA LEU A 51 -17.44 3.26 6.85
C LEU A 51 -16.00 3.71 7.16
N LEU A 52 -15.73 3.90 8.45
CA LEU A 52 -14.41 4.20 9.00
C LEU A 52 -13.70 2.88 9.22
N ILE A 53 -12.73 2.55 8.37
CA ILE A 53 -11.86 1.40 8.63
C ILE A 53 -10.49 1.92 9.07
N ASN A 54 -10.02 1.42 10.21
CA ASN A 54 -8.89 2.03 10.93
C ASN A 54 -7.56 1.36 10.58
N CYS A 55 -7.10 1.57 9.35
CA CYS A 55 -5.81 1.04 8.88
C CYS A 55 -4.60 1.57 9.69
N GLY A 56 -4.75 2.68 10.41
CA GLY A 56 -3.69 3.39 11.14
C GLY A 56 -3.23 2.72 12.43
N ARG A 57 -4.02 1.78 12.99
CA ARG A 57 -3.49 0.86 14.01
C ARG A 57 -2.52 -0.17 13.42
N HIS A 58 -2.56 -0.37 12.11
CA HIS A 58 -1.76 -1.38 11.42
C HIS A 58 -0.61 -0.79 10.59
N ILE A 59 -0.65 0.49 10.19
CA ILE A 59 0.35 1.12 9.33
C ILE A 59 0.96 2.35 10.01
N ARG A 60 2.29 2.43 10.07
CA ARG A 60 3.08 3.53 10.63
C ARG A 60 3.29 4.67 9.62
N GLU A 61 3.85 4.37 8.44
CA GLU A 61 4.06 5.37 7.38
C GLU A 61 3.85 4.73 5.98
N PRO A 62 2.62 4.78 5.42
CA PRO A 62 2.35 4.21 4.10
C PRO A 62 3.10 4.95 3.00
N SER A 63 3.69 4.20 2.07
CA SER A 63 4.43 4.73 0.92
C SER A 63 3.71 4.49 -0.42
N ASP A 64 3.18 3.29 -0.65
CA ASP A 64 2.53 2.86 -1.88
C ASP A 64 1.30 1.97 -1.55
N VAL A 65 0.33 1.91 -2.47
CA VAL A 65 -0.83 1.01 -2.47
C VAL A 65 -1.04 0.39 -3.85
N LEU A 66 -1.45 -0.86 -3.87
CA LEU A 66 -1.82 -1.63 -5.06
C LEU A 66 -3.15 -2.36 -4.80
N CYS A 67 -4.04 -2.39 -5.81
CA CYS A 67 -5.26 -3.20 -5.78
C CYS A 67 -5.08 -4.40 -6.72
N HIS A 68 -5.23 -5.63 -6.21
CA HIS A 68 -5.12 -6.85 -7.00
C HIS A 68 -6.03 -7.95 -6.42
N LYS A 69 -6.83 -8.61 -7.26
CA LYS A 69 -7.80 -9.66 -6.89
C LYS A 69 -8.67 -9.33 -5.65
N SER A 70 -9.21 -8.11 -5.62
CA SER A 70 -10.02 -7.60 -4.49
C SER A 70 -9.29 -7.53 -3.14
N LEU A 71 -7.96 -7.45 -3.16
CA LEU A 71 -7.11 -7.16 -2.01
C LEU A 71 -6.36 -5.84 -2.24
N TYR A 72 -6.19 -5.06 -1.17
CA TYR A 72 -5.30 -3.89 -1.17
C TYR A 72 -4.00 -4.24 -0.47
N TYR A 73 -2.89 -4.12 -1.19
CA TYR A 73 -1.54 -4.23 -0.67
C TYR A 73 -1.04 -2.82 -0.39
N VAL A 74 -0.52 -2.55 0.81
CA VAL A 74 0.00 -1.23 1.21
C VAL A 74 1.38 -1.40 1.81
N THR A 75 2.40 -0.75 1.27
CA THR A 75 3.74 -0.76 1.85
C THR A 75 3.83 0.22 3.03
N ASP A 76 4.35 -0.25 4.15
CA ASP A 76 4.66 0.55 5.34
C ASP A 76 6.16 0.81 5.41
N TYR A 77 6.56 2.02 5.02
CA TYR A 77 7.94 2.49 5.00
C TYR A 77 8.62 2.34 6.36
N LYS A 78 7.92 2.61 7.47
CA LYS A 78 8.45 2.59 8.85
C LYS A 78 8.29 1.26 9.58
N ALA A 79 7.57 0.31 9.01
CA ALA A 79 7.47 -1.05 9.53
C ALA A 79 8.14 -2.09 8.63
N HIS A 80 8.79 -1.65 7.54
CA HIS A 80 9.56 -2.48 6.60
C HIS A 80 8.74 -3.67 6.07
N ASN A 81 7.44 -3.47 5.83
CA ASN A 81 6.51 -4.55 5.48
C ASN A 81 5.41 -4.10 4.52
N ILE A 82 4.62 -5.07 4.08
CA ILE A 82 3.44 -4.92 3.26
C ILE A 82 2.26 -5.40 4.10
N CYS A 83 1.27 -4.54 4.27
CA CYS A 83 0.00 -4.87 4.90
C CYS A 83 -1.05 -5.17 3.82
N VAL A 84 -1.74 -6.31 3.94
CA VAL A 84 -2.78 -6.74 3.00
C VAL A 84 -4.15 -6.60 3.65
N PHE A 85 -5.06 -5.94 2.96
CA PHE A 85 -6.42 -5.69 3.42
C PHE A 85 -7.47 -6.20 2.43
N ASP A 86 -8.66 -6.57 2.92
CA ASP A 86 -9.80 -6.91 2.08
C ASP A 86 -10.52 -5.65 1.52
N THR A 87 -11.59 -5.83 0.75
CA THR A 87 -12.39 -4.70 0.22
C THR A 87 -13.16 -3.90 1.27
N GLN A 88 -13.29 -4.44 2.49
CA GLN A 88 -13.81 -3.77 3.68
C GLN A 88 -12.67 -3.23 4.57
N ALA A 89 -11.44 -3.22 4.04
CA ALA A 89 -10.18 -2.84 4.67
C ALA A 89 -9.86 -3.52 6.02
N ASN A 90 -10.38 -4.73 6.27
CA ASN A 90 -9.90 -5.58 7.37
C ASN A 90 -8.48 -6.07 7.05
N LEU A 91 -7.57 -6.05 8.03
CA LEU A 91 -6.22 -6.59 7.85
C LEU A 91 -6.28 -8.11 7.74
N ILE A 92 -5.81 -8.67 6.62
CA ILE A 92 -5.75 -10.11 6.39
C ILE A 92 -4.39 -10.68 6.79
N ARG A 93 -3.30 -10.02 6.39
CA ARG A 93 -1.93 -10.46 6.66
C ARG A 93 -0.92 -9.32 6.55
N LYS A 94 0.29 -9.58 7.05
CA LYS A 94 1.48 -8.77 6.80
C LYS A 94 2.63 -9.67 6.37
N PHE A 95 3.50 -9.17 5.50
CA PHE A 95 4.72 -9.85 5.07
C PHE A 95 5.83 -8.85 4.73
N GLY A 96 7.06 -9.34 4.56
CA GLY A 96 8.24 -8.49 4.51
C GLY A 96 8.77 -8.13 5.91
N ASN A 97 10.03 -7.72 5.96
CA ASN A 97 10.73 -7.29 7.17
C ASN A 97 11.94 -6.41 6.80
N THR A 98 12.69 -5.92 7.79
CA THR A 98 13.87 -5.06 7.58
C THR A 98 14.96 -5.69 6.71
N SER A 99 15.07 -7.02 6.64
CA SER A 99 16.09 -7.70 5.83
C SER A 99 15.68 -7.92 4.38
N ILE A 100 14.40 -8.11 4.10
CA ILE A 100 13.88 -8.44 2.75
C ILE A 100 13.28 -7.21 2.07
N THR A 101 12.61 -6.34 2.82
CA THR A 101 11.93 -5.14 2.30
C THR A 101 12.28 -3.91 3.14
N PRO A 102 13.55 -3.49 3.21
CA PRO A 102 13.94 -2.30 3.96
C PRO A 102 13.41 -1.02 3.33
N TYR A 103 12.52 -0.32 4.02
CA TYR A 103 11.95 0.95 3.57
C TYR A 103 11.25 0.84 2.20
N PRO A 104 10.18 0.02 2.10
CA PRO A 104 9.52 -0.24 0.82
C PRO A 104 8.85 1.03 0.31
N VAL A 105 8.97 1.30 -1.00
CA VAL A 105 8.50 2.53 -1.64
C VAL A 105 7.66 2.31 -2.89
N GLY A 106 7.70 1.11 -3.49
CA GLY A 106 6.99 0.78 -4.72
C GLY A 106 6.27 -0.57 -4.66
N LEU A 107 5.08 -0.64 -5.25
CA LEU A 107 4.33 -1.88 -5.47
C LEU A 107 3.96 -2.05 -6.95
N SER A 108 4.10 -3.27 -7.45
CA SER A 108 3.57 -3.73 -8.74
C SER A 108 3.14 -5.20 -8.65
N VAL A 109 2.44 -5.71 -9.68
CA VAL A 109 2.09 -7.14 -9.80
C VAL A 109 2.38 -7.63 -11.21
N THR A 110 2.99 -8.80 -11.32
CA THR A 110 3.25 -9.45 -12.61
C THR A 110 2.00 -10.16 -13.13
N PRO A 111 1.93 -10.53 -14.43
CA PRO A 111 0.86 -11.38 -14.96
C PRO A 111 0.74 -12.74 -14.26
N ASN A 112 1.79 -13.20 -13.56
CA ASN A 112 1.82 -14.46 -12.81
C ASN A 112 1.46 -14.28 -11.32
N ASP A 113 0.73 -13.21 -10.98
CA ASP A 113 0.29 -12.87 -9.62
C ASP A 113 1.40 -12.68 -8.57
N ILE A 114 2.66 -12.46 -9.00
CA ILE A 114 3.76 -12.13 -8.11
C ILE A 114 3.72 -10.63 -7.77
N ILE A 115 3.60 -10.33 -6.49
CA ILE A 115 3.64 -8.97 -5.95
C ILE A 115 5.10 -8.52 -5.87
N LEU A 116 5.48 -7.57 -6.71
CA LEU A 116 6.81 -6.95 -6.69
C LEU A 116 6.81 -5.78 -5.71
N VAL A 117 7.81 -5.76 -4.85
CA VAL A 117 8.06 -4.71 -3.85
C VAL A 117 9.40 -4.08 -4.19
N GLY A 118 9.39 -2.81 -4.58
CA GLY A 118 10.59 -2.01 -4.74
C GLY A 118 10.89 -1.24 -3.45
N ASP A 119 12.13 -1.30 -2.99
CA ASP A 119 12.55 -0.63 -1.76
C ASP A 119 13.84 0.20 -1.93
N SER A 120 14.34 0.80 -0.85
CA SER A 120 15.46 1.74 -0.90
C SER A 120 16.77 1.25 -0.27
N HIS A 121 16.89 -0.05 0.04
CA HIS A 121 18.05 -0.80 0.57
C HIS A 121 19.42 -0.07 0.59
N GLY A 122 19.60 0.90 1.49
CA GLY A 122 20.88 1.61 1.68
C GLY A 122 21.51 2.15 0.38
N ASN A 123 20.75 2.86 -0.45
CA ASN A 123 21.12 3.41 -1.77
C ASN A 123 21.17 2.40 -2.94
N ARG A 124 20.81 1.13 -2.76
CA ARG A 124 20.69 0.18 -3.87
C ARG A 124 19.28 0.19 -4.50
N TYR A 125 19.14 -0.34 -5.71
CA TYR A 125 17.84 -0.67 -6.28
C TYR A 125 17.55 -2.13 -5.96
N HIS A 126 16.64 -2.37 -5.01
CA HIS A 126 16.27 -3.70 -4.55
C HIS A 126 14.80 -3.98 -4.86
N ILE A 127 14.52 -5.19 -5.36
CA ILE A 127 13.19 -5.67 -5.71
C ILE A 127 13.00 -7.10 -5.19
N SER A 128 12.05 -7.27 -4.27
CA SER A 128 11.59 -8.59 -3.81
C SER A 128 10.24 -8.94 -4.45
N GLY A 129 10.06 -10.19 -4.86
CA GLY A 129 8.81 -10.72 -5.40
C GLY A 129 8.17 -11.74 -4.46
N PHE A 130 6.90 -11.53 -4.12
CA PHE A 130 6.12 -12.37 -3.19
C PHE A 130 4.90 -13.01 -3.86
N ASN A 131 4.49 -14.19 -3.38
CA ASN A 131 3.18 -14.75 -3.73
C ASN A 131 2.04 -14.05 -2.95
N SER A 132 0.78 -14.39 -3.27
CA SER A 132 -0.42 -13.84 -2.62
C SER A 132 -0.58 -14.19 -1.13
N GLU A 133 0.19 -15.15 -0.63
CA GLU A 133 0.27 -15.55 0.79
C GLU A 133 1.31 -14.70 1.56
N GLY A 134 2.20 -13.99 0.85
CA GLY A 134 3.29 -13.22 1.44
C GLY A 134 4.61 -13.99 1.58
N LYS A 135 4.75 -15.15 0.94
CA LYS A 135 6.01 -15.90 0.87
C LYS A 135 6.91 -15.30 -0.23
N LEU A 136 8.19 -15.10 0.07
CA LEU A 136 9.20 -14.67 -0.90
C LEU A 136 9.38 -15.75 -1.99
N VAL A 137 9.43 -15.29 -3.24
CA VAL A 137 9.57 -16.13 -4.46
C VAL A 137 10.83 -15.77 -5.23
N THR A 138 11.18 -14.49 -5.30
CA THR A 138 12.43 -14.03 -5.92
C THR A 138 12.93 -12.75 -5.27
N GLU A 139 14.21 -12.46 -5.45
CA GLU A 139 14.90 -11.29 -4.92
C GLU A 139 15.96 -10.84 -5.92
N HIS A 140 16.00 -9.54 -6.21
CA HIS A 140 16.89 -8.96 -7.21
C HIS A 140 17.46 -7.63 -6.72
N GLU A 141 18.78 -7.55 -6.63
CA GLU A 141 19.53 -6.32 -6.37
C GLU A 141 20.18 -5.87 -7.69
N CYS A 142 19.99 -4.60 -8.06
CA CYS A 142 20.78 -4.00 -9.14
C CYS A 142 22.19 -3.68 -8.60
N PRO A 143 23.27 -4.05 -9.31
CA PRO A 143 24.63 -3.68 -8.89
C PRO A 143 24.89 -2.16 -8.94
N ASP A 144 24.09 -1.42 -9.71
CA ASP A 144 24.18 0.04 -9.76
C ASP A 144 23.60 0.67 -8.49
N VAL A 145 24.40 1.50 -7.84
CA VAL A 145 23.97 2.34 -6.71
C VAL A 145 23.30 3.61 -7.19
N LYS A 146 22.30 4.08 -6.44
CA LYS A 146 21.78 5.46 -6.54
C LYS A 146 22.96 6.39 -6.26
N VAL A 147 23.34 7.17 -7.28
CA VAL A 147 24.55 8.00 -7.31
C VAL A 147 24.66 8.87 -6.05
N THR A 148 25.85 8.87 -5.44
CA THR A 148 26.24 9.65 -4.26
C THR A 148 26.35 11.15 -4.54
#